data_AF-A0A7S0Z5F2-F1
#
_entry.id   AF-A0A7S0Z5F2-F1
#
_cell.length_a   1.000
_cell.length_b   1.000
_cell.length_c   1.000
_cell.angle_alpha   90.00
_cell.angle_beta   90.00
_cell.angle_gamma   90.00
#
_symmetry.space_group_name_H-M   'P 1'
#
loop_
_entity.id
_entity.type
_entity.pdbx_description
1 polymer ?
#
loop_
_entity_poly.entity_id
_entity_poly.type
_entity_poly.pdbx_seq_one_letter_code
_entity_poly.pdbx_strand_id
1 'polypeptide(L)'
;AADLAAASIARAGADVASRLKALMVLGRTRRASGDGVCPQERRNAMTRVMGCASASWIYVELDERGRTRASCASESDATAGYGALLCDVITGRAPGDVLGLDDSFVDAMQIGIGSKMEKSRANGFKNMLETAKKQLRALEAGASANSDPFPSLIVLADEVRARGSFAASQASYLEPDEGKVRALVDVLQAKKIGIVAHFYMDPEVQGVLMAAKASYPHIAISDSLVMADLAVKMVEQGCETIGVLGVDFMSENVRAIIDEAGHADAKVYRMAAEEIGCSLAEAAQSVSYDSYLDDAGNTANSVHVIYINTGLDTKAAANAKIPTITCTSSNVVSTVLQAAAQIPDVNVFYGPDTYMGGNLAELLRRMTTWDDEDIKALHPAHDRDTIKALLPRLRYFNDGTCMVHDMFGKDVCDTVRSYYGDAYQTAHFEVPGEMFKLAMEAKDRGLGVVGSTQNILDYTCARVDEAIERALPEGERLRFVLGTETGMVTSIVRAVQSRLRDAKAKGVANLEAEIVFPVSSDAITQTGEADVPVVPGPSAGEGCSLDGGCASCPYMKMNSYDALMKMCDKVGSPAGQAMLAAQEPRKYESADGAGPSIAAQGCVPILHMRHFQKNKTFSDALVADITSRRR
;
A
#
# COMPACT_ATOMS: atom_id res chain seq x y z
N ALA A 1 38.09 5.99 1.84
CA ALA A 1 38.38 4.87 0.91
C ALA A 1 37.25 4.66 -0.11
N ALA A 2 35.97 4.65 0.30
CA ALA A 2 34.84 4.70 -0.64
C ALA A 2 34.94 5.94 -1.57
N ASP A 3 35.17 7.12 -1.01
CA ASP A 3 35.34 8.36 -1.80
C ASP A 3 36.54 8.30 -2.75
N LEU A 4 37.64 7.67 -2.33
CA LEU A 4 38.84 7.51 -3.17
C LEU A 4 38.58 6.57 -4.35
N ALA A 5 37.84 5.48 -4.10
CA ALA A 5 37.41 4.52 -5.11
C ALA A 5 36.43 5.17 -6.11
N ALA A 6 35.43 5.89 -5.61
CA ALA A 6 34.47 6.62 -6.45
C ALA A 6 35.17 7.73 -7.27
N ALA A 7 36.06 8.50 -6.63
CA ALA A 7 36.85 9.53 -7.32
C ALA A 7 37.82 8.95 -8.35
N SER A 8 38.31 7.72 -8.16
CA SER A 8 39.11 7.02 -9.18
C SER A 8 38.31 6.81 -10.46
N ILE A 9 37.06 6.35 -10.36
CA ILE A 9 36.17 6.19 -11.52
C ILE A 9 35.79 7.55 -12.12
N ALA A 10 35.42 8.53 -11.29
CA ALA A 10 35.06 9.86 -11.77
C ALA A 10 36.21 10.55 -12.53
N ARG A 11 37.47 10.32 -12.10
CA ARG A 11 38.68 10.83 -12.78
C ARG A 11 39.08 10.02 -14.01
N ALA A 12 38.56 8.81 -14.18
CA ALA A 12 38.89 7.96 -15.32
C ALA A 12 38.32 8.50 -16.65
N GLY A 13 37.42 9.49 -16.61
CA GLY A 13 36.94 10.15 -17.81
C GLY A 13 36.05 11.37 -17.57
N ALA A 14 35.98 12.25 -18.57
CA ALA A 14 35.22 13.50 -18.52
C ALA A 14 33.70 13.32 -18.67
N ASP A 15 33.27 12.18 -19.24
CA ASP A 15 31.86 11.86 -19.50
C ASP A 15 31.46 10.49 -18.94
N VAL A 16 30.14 10.22 -18.89
CA VAL A 16 29.57 8.96 -18.38
C VAL A 16 30.09 7.76 -19.17
N ALA A 17 30.24 7.88 -20.48
CA ALA A 17 30.71 6.79 -21.34
C ALA A 17 32.14 6.34 -20.98
N SER A 18 33.05 7.29 -20.73
CA SER A 18 34.43 7.02 -20.36
C SER A 18 34.53 6.39 -18.97
N ARG A 19 33.71 6.86 -18.02
CA ARG A 19 33.61 6.28 -16.66
C ARG A 19 33.08 4.85 -16.69
N LEU A 20 32.06 4.58 -17.51
CA LEU A 20 31.54 3.23 -17.75
C LEU A 20 32.59 2.32 -18.39
N LYS A 21 33.37 2.83 -19.34
CA LYS A 21 34.47 2.07 -19.96
C LYS A 21 35.52 1.68 -18.92
N ALA A 22 35.85 2.55 -17.97
CA ALA A 22 36.75 2.23 -16.88
C ALA A 22 36.21 1.08 -16.00
N LEU A 23 34.92 1.10 -15.67
CA LEU A 23 34.27 0.00 -14.96
C LEU A 23 34.30 -1.30 -15.77
N MET A 24 34.00 -1.26 -17.06
CA MET A 24 34.04 -2.45 -17.92
C MET A 24 35.44 -3.08 -17.97
N VAL A 25 36.50 -2.25 -18.05
CA VAL A 25 37.89 -2.71 -18.00
C VAL A 25 38.17 -3.39 -16.66
N LEU A 26 37.80 -2.76 -15.54
CA LEU A 26 37.96 -3.34 -14.20
C LEU A 26 37.25 -4.70 -14.09
N GLY A 27 36.01 -4.79 -14.57
CA GLY A 27 35.21 -6.02 -14.53
C GLY A 27 35.79 -7.15 -15.37
N ARG A 28 36.39 -6.86 -16.53
CA ARG A 28 37.09 -7.85 -17.37
C ARG A 28 38.39 -8.34 -16.71
N THR A 29 39.19 -7.41 -16.19
CA THR A 29 40.45 -7.73 -15.50
C THR A 29 40.21 -8.64 -14.30
N ARG A 30 39.20 -8.32 -13.48
CA ARG A 30 38.83 -9.12 -12.30
C ARG A 30 38.37 -10.52 -12.67
N ARG A 31 37.48 -10.65 -13.67
CA ARG A 31 37.07 -11.97 -14.19
C ARG A 31 38.23 -12.80 -14.71
N ALA A 32 39.20 -12.18 -15.40
CA ALA A 32 40.39 -12.89 -15.88
C ALA A 32 41.29 -13.37 -14.73
N SER A 33 41.40 -12.60 -13.65
CA SER A 33 42.21 -12.97 -12.47
C SER A 33 41.56 -14.00 -11.55
N GLY A 34 40.23 -14.16 -11.62
CA GLY A 34 39.45 -14.96 -10.67
C GLY A 34 39.30 -14.35 -9.27
N ASP A 35 40.01 -13.28 -8.96
CA ASP A 35 39.97 -12.62 -7.65
C ASP A 35 38.66 -11.84 -7.42
N GLY A 36 38.01 -12.08 -6.27
CA GLY A 36 36.75 -11.46 -5.90
C GLY A 36 35.53 -11.91 -6.71
N VAL A 37 35.66 -12.96 -7.55
CA VAL A 37 34.54 -13.50 -8.35
C VAL A 37 33.67 -14.42 -7.50
N CYS A 38 32.36 -14.17 -7.49
CA CYS A 38 31.40 -14.98 -6.75
C CYS A 38 31.34 -16.41 -7.35
N PRO A 39 31.59 -17.46 -6.54
CA PRO A 39 31.53 -18.86 -6.97
C PRO A 39 30.15 -19.25 -7.50
N GLN A 40 30.09 -20.22 -8.40
CA GLN A 40 28.84 -20.61 -9.05
C GLN A 40 27.81 -21.16 -8.05
N GLU A 41 28.26 -21.85 -7.01
CA GLU A 41 27.43 -22.42 -5.95
C GLU A 41 26.77 -21.33 -5.08
N ARG A 42 27.38 -20.15 -5.05
CA ARG A 42 26.87 -18.98 -4.32
C ARG A 42 25.98 -18.10 -5.18
N ARG A 43 25.80 -18.38 -6.47
CA ARG A 43 24.89 -17.63 -7.37
C ARG A 43 23.47 -18.18 -7.25
N ASN A 44 22.76 -17.76 -6.21
CA ASN A 44 21.41 -18.23 -5.90
C ASN A 44 20.49 -17.04 -5.57
N ALA A 45 19.22 -17.33 -5.24
CA ALA A 45 18.22 -16.29 -4.95
C ALA A 45 18.58 -15.38 -3.75
N MET A 46 19.44 -15.82 -2.82
CA MET A 46 19.81 -15.03 -1.64
C MET A 46 20.88 -13.96 -1.94
N THR A 47 21.78 -14.26 -2.87
CA THR A 47 22.88 -13.37 -3.29
C THR A 47 22.54 -12.57 -4.54
N ARG A 48 21.43 -12.90 -5.21
CA ARG A 48 20.93 -12.21 -6.40
C ARG A 48 20.56 -10.76 -6.05
N VAL A 49 21.03 -9.83 -6.87
CA VAL A 49 20.72 -8.40 -6.74
C VAL A 49 19.45 -8.04 -7.52
N MET A 50 18.35 -7.77 -6.81
CA MET A 50 17.08 -7.34 -7.41
C MET A 50 17.20 -5.93 -8.05
N GLY A 51 16.39 -5.66 -9.08
CA GLY A 51 16.38 -4.36 -9.78
C GLY A 51 17.57 -4.10 -10.71
N CYS A 52 18.50 -5.04 -10.86
CA CYS A 52 19.55 -4.97 -11.87
C CYS A 52 19.03 -5.47 -13.23
N ALA A 53 19.26 -4.69 -14.29
CA ALA A 53 18.93 -5.09 -15.66
C ALA A 53 19.66 -6.38 -16.12
N SER A 54 20.89 -6.60 -15.63
CA SER A 54 21.66 -7.82 -15.89
C SER A 54 21.66 -8.75 -14.68
N ALA A 55 21.68 -10.06 -14.92
CA ALA A 55 21.83 -11.04 -13.85
C ALA A 55 23.14 -10.80 -13.08
N SER A 56 23.01 -10.51 -11.78
CA SER A 56 24.10 -10.06 -10.92
C SER A 56 23.93 -10.61 -9.50
N TRP A 57 25.05 -10.97 -8.87
CA TRP A 57 25.12 -11.55 -7.54
C TRP A 57 26.22 -10.88 -6.72
N ILE A 58 25.98 -10.70 -5.44
CA ILE A 58 26.98 -10.30 -4.45
C ILE A 58 26.87 -11.19 -3.22
N TYR A 59 27.99 -11.66 -2.71
CA TYR A 59 28.08 -12.52 -1.54
C TYR A 59 29.01 -11.88 -0.52
N VAL A 60 28.56 -11.80 0.73
CA VAL A 60 29.31 -11.25 1.86
C VAL A 60 29.40 -12.29 2.97
N GLU A 61 30.59 -12.46 3.53
CA GLU A 61 30.87 -13.28 4.71
C GLU A 61 31.77 -12.51 5.70
N LEU A 62 31.89 -13.02 6.93
CA LEU A 62 32.87 -12.53 7.90
C LEU A 62 34.05 -13.51 7.95
N ASP A 63 35.26 -12.99 7.91
CA ASP A 63 36.48 -13.77 8.13
C ASP A 63 36.66 -14.12 9.62
N GLU A 64 37.69 -14.90 9.93
CA GLU A 64 38.02 -15.34 11.30
C GLU A 64 38.28 -14.18 12.27
N ARG A 65 38.54 -12.96 11.76
CA ARG A 65 38.78 -11.74 12.53
C ARG A 65 37.53 -10.86 12.62
N GLY A 66 36.38 -11.34 12.14
CA GLY A 66 35.14 -10.58 12.07
C GLY A 66 35.16 -9.45 11.04
N ARG A 67 36.08 -9.49 10.06
CA ARG A 67 36.15 -8.51 8.97
C ARG A 67 35.36 -9.01 7.78
N THR A 68 34.75 -8.10 7.07
CA THR A 68 33.94 -8.39 5.88
C THR A 68 34.79 -8.93 4.74
N ARG A 69 34.31 -9.97 4.05
CA ARG A 69 34.85 -10.43 2.78
C ARG A 69 33.73 -10.50 1.77
N ALA A 70 33.95 -9.93 0.59
CA ALA A 70 32.93 -9.84 -0.43
C ALA A 70 33.40 -10.40 -1.78
N SER A 71 32.45 -10.97 -2.52
CA SER A 71 32.65 -11.40 -3.90
C SER A 71 31.42 -11.09 -4.74
N CYS A 72 31.60 -10.88 -6.04
CA CYS A 72 30.49 -10.55 -6.95
C CYS A 72 30.59 -11.26 -8.30
N ALA A 73 29.46 -11.38 -8.99
CA ALA A 73 29.41 -11.85 -10.37
C ALA A 73 28.32 -11.08 -11.12
N SER A 74 28.54 -10.80 -12.41
CA SER A 74 27.53 -10.23 -13.28
C SER A 74 27.78 -10.61 -14.74
N GLU A 75 26.71 -10.71 -15.50
CA GLU A 75 26.78 -10.89 -16.96
C GLU A 75 27.19 -9.60 -17.69
N SER A 76 26.92 -8.44 -17.09
CA SER A 76 27.30 -7.13 -17.62
C SER A 76 28.72 -6.75 -17.19
N ASP A 77 29.57 -6.38 -18.16
CA ASP A 77 30.93 -5.88 -17.89
C ASP A 77 30.95 -4.68 -16.95
N ALA A 78 30.03 -3.74 -17.15
CA ALA A 78 29.97 -2.52 -16.32
C ALA A 78 29.53 -2.85 -14.90
N THR A 79 28.52 -3.71 -14.74
CA THR A 79 28.02 -4.13 -13.43
C THR A 79 29.03 -5.01 -12.68
N ALA A 80 29.75 -5.88 -13.40
CA ALA A 80 30.88 -6.64 -12.83
C ALA A 80 32.00 -5.72 -12.36
N GLY A 81 32.30 -4.64 -13.10
CA GLY A 81 33.26 -3.62 -12.72
C GLY A 81 32.88 -2.90 -11.43
N TYR A 82 31.64 -2.45 -11.33
CA TYR A 82 31.14 -1.82 -10.11
C TYR A 82 31.16 -2.79 -8.93
N GLY A 83 30.69 -4.03 -9.13
CA GLY A 83 30.72 -5.05 -8.09
C GLY A 83 32.14 -5.30 -7.57
N ALA A 84 33.14 -5.36 -8.46
CA ALA A 84 34.53 -5.51 -8.04
C ALA A 84 35.03 -4.31 -7.23
N LEU A 85 34.69 -3.09 -7.65
CA LEU A 85 35.02 -1.88 -6.90
C LEU A 85 34.38 -1.88 -5.52
N LEU A 86 33.11 -2.28 -5.43
CA LEU A 86 32.40 -2.39 -4.17
C LEU A 86 33.04 -3.46 -3.27
N CYS A 87 33.37 -4.63 -3.81
CA CYS A 87 34.11 -5.68 -3.09
C CYS A 87 35.44 -5.15 -2.54
N ASP A 88 36.20 -4.37 -3.31
CA ASP A 88 37.46 -3.75 -2.84
C ASP A 88 37.21 -2.73 -1.73
N VAL A 89 36.12 -1.97 -1.81
CA VAL A 89 35.76 -0.97 -0.81
C VAL A 89 35.38 -1.64 0.50
N ILE A 90 34.61 -2.72 0.48
CA ILE A 90 34.05 -3.34 1.68
C ILE A 90 34.89 -4.48 2.25
N THR A 91 35.73 -5.15 1.46
CA THR A 91 36.56 -6.26 1.95
C THR A 91 37.60 -5.77 2.95
N GLY A 92 37.78 -6.53 4.02
CA GLY A 92 38.71 -6.25 5.09
C GLY A 92 38.25 -5.11 6.00
N ARG A 93 36.97 -4.74 6.08
CA ARG A 93 36.45 -3.70 7.00
C ARG A 93 35.64 -4.29 8.15
N ALA A 94 35.36 -3.47 9.17
CA ALA A 94 34.41 -3.85 10.20
C ALA A 94 32.97 -3.76 9.64
N PRO A 95 32.05 -4.62 10.09
CA PRO A 95 30.65 -4.59 9.65
C PRO A 95 29.98 -3.21 9.76
N GLY A 96 30.11 -2.55 10.91
CA GLY A 96 29.55 -1.22 11.14
C GLY A 96 30.02 -0.16 10.12
N ASP A 97 31.28 -0.22 9.67
CA ASP A 97 31.81 0.69 8.66
C ASP A 97 31.15 0.49 7.28
N VAL A 98 30.80 -0.76 6.95
CA VAL A 98 30.14 -1.12 5.68
C VAL A 98 28.66 -0.74 5.73
N LEU A 99 28.00 -0.96 6.87
CA LEU A 99 26.61 -0.55 7.08
C LEU A 99 26.43 0.97 7.04
N GLY A 100 27.44 1.73 7.49
CA GLY A 100 27.46 3.19 7.45
C GLY A 100 27.75 3.81 6.07
N LEU A 101 28.07 3.02 5.04
CA LEU A 101 28.17 3.54 3.67
C LEU A 101 26.79 4.02 3.22
N ASP A 102 26.69 5.16 2.55
CA ASP A 102 25.44 5.64 1.96
C ASP A 102 25.50 5.63 0.43
N ASP A 103 24.40 6.02 -0.21
CA ASP A 103 24.29 6.09 -1.67
C ASP A 103 25.21 7.15 -2.29
N SER A 104 25.77 8.06 -1.49
CA SER A 104 26.71 9.09 -1.97
C SER A 104 27.96 8.47 -2.59
N PHE A 105 28.34 7.26 -2.15
CA PHE A 105 29.41 6.49 -2.78
C PHE A 105 29.14 6.20 -4.27
N VAL A 106 27.89 5.87 -4.62
CA VAL A 106 27.48 5.61 -6.01
C VAL A 106 27.34 6.92 -6.77
N ASP A 107 26.72 7.93 -6.14
CA ASP A 107 26.48 9.22 -6.76
C ASP A 107 27.79 9.97 -7.06
N ALA A 108 28.81 9.81 -6.21
CA ALA A 108 30.15 10.36 -6.41
C ALA A 108 30.88 9.82 -7.65
N MET A 109 30.49 8.65 -8.17
CA MET A 109 31.01 8.13 -9.44
C MET A 109 30.46 8.89 -10.66
N GLN A 110 29.38 9.67 -10.48
CA GLN A 110 28.74 10.49 -11.51
C GLN A 110 28.40 9.71 -12.79
N ILE A 111 27.84 8.51 -12.59
CA ILE A 111 27.48 7.53 -13.65
C ILE A 111 25.96 7.43 -13.87
N GLY A 112 25.16 8.01 -12.97
CA GLY A 112 23.69 8.07 -13.04
C GLY A 112 23.13 9.43 -13.49
N ILE A 113 24.01 10.35 -13.90
CA ILE A 113 23.62 11.71 -14.30
C ILE A 113 23.26 11.66 -15.79
N GLY A 114 21.97 11.51 -16.11
CA GLY A 114 21.50 11.55 -17.50
C GLY A 114 20.20 10.80 -17.76
N SER A 115 20.17 10.06 -18.87
CA SER A 115 19.05 9.30 -19.42
C SER A 115 18.44 8.28 -18.44
N LYS A 116 17.21 7.82 -18.74
CA LYS A 116 16.55 6.73 -17.98
C LYS A 116 17.42 5.47 -17.86
N MET A 117 18.22 5.17 -18.88
CA MET A 117 19.15 4.01 -18.86
C MET A 117 20.29 4.21 -17.85
N GLU A 118 20.84 5.42 -17.74
CA GLU A 118 21.90 5.75 -16.78
C GLU A 118 21.36 5.71 -15.34
N LYS A 119 20.15 6.25 -15.11
CA LYS A 119 19.45 6.13 -13.82
C LYS A 119 19.20 4.65 -13.44
N SER A 120 18.73 3.83 -14.38
CA SER A 120 18.53 2.39 -14.16
C SER A 120 19.81 1.64 -13.75
N ARG A 121 20.96 1.99 -14.34
CA ARG A 121 22.25 1.39 -13.96
C ARG A 121 22.71 1.81 -12.57
N ALA A 122 22.61 3.09 -12.25
CA ALA A 122 22.94 3.60 -10.91
C ALA A 122 22.07 2.94 -9.83
N ASN A 123 20.79 2.71 -10.12
CA ASN A 123 19.89 1.96 -9.25
C ASN A 123 20.37 0.53 -8.99
N GLY A 124 20.79 -0.19 -10.04
CA GLY A 124 21.38 -1.53 -9.88
C GLY A 124 22.62 -1.54 -8.96
N PHE A 125 23.42 -0.47 -9.00
CA PHE A 125 24.62 -0.34 -8.16
C PHE A 125 24.28 -0.05 -6.69
N LYS A 126 23.28 0.82 -6.45
CA LYS A 126 22.71 1.05 -5.11
C LYS A 126 22.09 -0.22 -4.54
N ASN A 127 21.38 -0.99 -5.36
CA ASN A 127 20.79 -2.26 -4.95
C ASN A 127 21.84 -3.32 -4.60
N MET A 128 22.96 -3.36 -5.32
CA MET A 128 24.07 -4.26 -4.97
C MET A 128 24.70 -3.91 -3.62
N LEU A 129 24.85 -2.61 -3.30
CA LEU A 129 25.29 -2.16 -1.97
C LEU A 129 24.31 -2.58 -0.88
N GLU A 130 23.00 -2.40 -1.11
CA GLU A 130 21.99 -2.78 -0.13
C GLU A 130 21.90 -4.31 0.07
N THR A 131 22.03 -5.12 -0.99
CA THR A 131 22.09 -6.58 -0.87
C THR A 131 23.30 -7.02 -0.03
N ALA A 132 24.45 -6.34 -0.15
CA ALA A 132 25.62 -6.59 0.71
C ALA A 132 25.35 -6.22 2.17
N LYS A 133 24.75 -5.05 2.42
CA LYS A 133 24.39 -4.60 3.77
C LYS A 133 23.37 -5.53 4.43
N LYS A 134 22.36 -5.99 3.71
CA LYS A 134 21.38 -6.96 4.21
C LYS A 134 22.06 -8.25 4.68
N GLN A 135 22.94 -8.83 3.86
CA GLN A 135 23.68 -10.05 4.25
C GLN A 135 24.50 -9.81 5.52
N LEU A 136 25.10 -8.64 5.64
CA LEU A 136 25.89 -8.26 6.81
C LEU A 136 25.02 -8.08 8.07
N ARG A 137 23.87 -7.40 7.97
CA ARG A 137 22.90 -7.29 9.08
C ARG A 137 22.44 -8.67 9.56
N ALA A 138 22.17 -9.59 8.63
CA ALA A 138 21.80 -10.97 8.97
C ALA A 138 22.94 -11.72 9.70
N LEU A 139 24.20 -11.52 9.29
CA LEU A 139 25.37 -12.09 9.95
C LEU A 139 25.57 -11.51 11.36
N GLU A 140 25.39 -10.21 11.57
CA GLU A 140 25.49 -9.57 12.89
C GLU A 140 24.35 -9.99 13.84
N ALA A 141 23.15 -10.22 13.31
CA ALA A 141 22.00 -10.68 14.07
C ALA A 141 22.12 -12.16 14.50
N GLY A 142 23.16 -12.89 14.07
CA GLY A 142 23.29 -14.33 14.29
C GLY A 142 22.14 -15.12 13.64
N ALA A 143 21.45 -14.52 12.67
CA ALA A 143 20.31 -15.13 12.02
C ALA A 143 20.79 -16.36 11.23
N SER A 144 20.21 -17.53 11.51
CA SER A 144 20.37 -18.64 10.58
C SER A 144 19.76 -18.22 9.25
N ALA A 145 20.35 -18.65 8.13
CA ALA A 145 19.83 -18.35 6.78
C ALA A 145 18.39 -18.85 6.53
N ASN A 146 17.75 -19.52 7.50
CA ASN A 146 16.46 -20.20 7.40
C ASN A 146 15.36 -19.68 8.37
N SER A 147 15.59 -18.61 9.15
CA SER A 147 14.50 -18.00 9.93
C SER A 147 14.05 -16.70 9.26
N ASP A 148 13.18 -16.80 8.25
CA ASP A 148 12.48 -15.64 7.70
C ASP A 148 11.62 -15.05 8.83
N PRO A 149 11.79 -13.77 9.20
CA PRO A 149 11.14 -13.20 10.38
C PRO A 149 9.65 -12.90 10.17
N PHE A 150 9.19 -12.96 8.93
CA PHE A 150 7.85 -12.59 8.52
C PHE A 150 7.18 -13.72 7.76
N PRO A 151 5.86 -13.92 7.96
CA PRO A 151 5.10 -14.82 7.12
C PRO A 151 5.05 -14.33 5.67
N SER A 152 5.02 -15.26 4.72
CA SER A 152 4.98 -14.92 3.28
C SER A 152 4.20 -15.94 2.45
N LEU A 153 3.64 -15.48 1.32
CA LEU A 153 3.09 -16.33 0.27
C LEU A 153 4.04 -16.35 -0.92
N ILE A 154 4.47 -17.54 -1.33
CA ILE A 154 5.25 -17.76 -2.53
C ILE A 154 4.28 -18.17 -3.64
N VAL A 155 4.07 -17.27 -4.58
CA VAL A 155 3.19 -17.42 -5.73
C VAL A 155 3.99 -18.00 -6.88
N LEU A 156 3.61 -19.20 -7.31
CA LEU A 156 4.06 -19.85 -8.53
C LEU A 156 2.92 -19.87 -9.55
N ALA A 157 3.22 -20.23 -10.80
CA ALA A 157 2.20 -20.36 -11.84
C ALA A 157 1.09 -21.35 -11.44
N ASP A 158 1.44 -22.53 -10.92
CA ASP A 158 0.47 -23.61 -10.67
C ASP A 158 0.02 -23.71 -9.22
N GLU A 159 0.71 -23.06 -8.28
CA GLU A 159 0.45 -23.21 -6.85
C GLU A 159 0.80 -21.93 -6.08
N VAL A 160 0.29 -21.83 -4.84
CA VAL A 160 0.70 -20.83 -3.86
C VAL A 160 1.17 -21.55 -2.61
N ARG A 161 2.42 -21.34 -2.20
CA ARG A 161 3.00 -21.95 -1.00
C ARG A 161 3.04 -20.93 0.14
N ALA A 162 2.64 -21.34 1.33
CA ALA A 162 2.66 -20.48 2.51
C ALA A 162 3.89 -20.73 3.40
N ARG A 163 4.43 -19.65 3.98
CA ARG A 163 5.44 -19.67 5.05
C ARG A 163 4.89 -18.99 6.29
N GLY A 164 4.85 -19.72 7.41
CA GLY A 164 4.25 -19.26 8.66
C GLY A 164 2.74 -19.48 8.72
N SER A 165 2.21 -19.58 9.94
CA SER A 165 0.79 -19.87 10.20
C SER A 165 -0.14 -18.82 9.60
N PHE A 166 0.21 -17.53 9.74
CA PHE A 166 -0.56 -16.43 9.15
C PHE A 166 -0.73 -16.61 7.64
N ALA A 167 0.37 -16.86 6.91
CA ALA A 167 0.29 -17.07 5.47
C ALA A 167 -0.47 -18.34 5.10
N ALA A 168 -0.40 -19.39 5.92
CA ALA A 168 -1.15 -20.63 5.68
C ALA A 168 -2.67 -20.38 5.73
N SER A 169 -3.13 -19.58 6.71
CA SER A 169 -4.52 -19.12 6.75
C SER A 169 -4.86 -18.28 5.52
N GLN A 170 -4.02 -17.32 5.12
CA GLN A 170 -4.27 -16.53 3.90
C GLN A 170 -4.39 -17.41 2.64
N ALA A 171 -3.55 -18.44 2.52
CA ALA A 171 -3.55 -19.34 1.37
C ALA A 171 -4.83 -20.17 1.26
N SER A 172 -5.39 -20.67 2.37
CA SER A 172 -6.62 -21.47 2.33
C SER A 172 -7.82 -20.67 1.81
N TYR A 173 -7.81 -19.34 1.97
CA TYR A 173 -8.88 -18.47 1.49
C TYR A 173 -8.79 -18.10 0.01
N LEU A 174 -7.64 -18.34 -0.64
CA LEU A 174 -7.49 -18.11 -2.08
C LEU A 174 -8.34 -19.08 -2.91
N GLU A 175 -8.56 -20.29 -2.39
CA GLU A 175 -9.38 -21.36 -2.95
C GLU A 175 -10.57 -21.63 -2.01
N PRO A 176 -11.64 -20.82 -2.08
CA PRO A 176 -12.76 -20.95 -1.16
C PRO A 176 -13.53 -22.26 -1.36
N ASP A 177 -14.16 -22.74 -0.29
CA ASP A 177 -15.04 -23.91 -0.31
C ASP A 177 -16.16 -23.78 -1.36
N GLU A 178 -16.19 -24.68 -2.34
CA GLU A 178 -17.17 -24.64 -3.43
C GLU A 178 -18.61 -24.79 -2.94
N GLY A 179 -18.84 -25.49 -1.84
CA GLY A 179 -20.14 -25.64 -1.19
C GLY A 179 -20.63 -24.32 -0.60
N LYS A 180 -19.75 -23.58 0.11
CA LYS A 180 -20.06 -22.23 0.61
C LYS A 180 -20.36 -21.27 -0.54
N VAL A 181 -19.55 -21.31 -1.60
CA VAL A 181 -19.76 -20.46 -2.80
C VAL A 181 -21.11 -20.75 -3.45
N ARG A 182 -21.45 -22.04 -3.65
CA ARG A 182 -22.73 -22.44 -4.26
C ARG A 182 -23.92 -22.02 -3.39
N ALA A 183 -23.86 -22.31 -2.09
CA ALA A 183 -24.93 -21.95 -1.15
C ALA A 183 -25.20 -20.43 -1.15
N LEU A 184 -24.13 -19.62 -1.18
CA LEU A 184 -24.27 -18.17 -1.28
C LEU A 184 -24.92 -17.76 -2.61
N VAL A 185 -24.44 -18.26 -3.74
CA VAL A 185 -25.01 -17.93 -5.06
C VAL A 185 -26.50 -18.28 -5.13
N ASP A 186 -26.88 -19.46 -4.64
CA ASP A 186 -28.25 -19.95 -4.67
C ASP A 186 -29.19 -19.02 -3.86
N VAL A 187 -28.79 -18.61 -2.65
CA VAL A 187 -29.62 -17.73 -1.82
C VAL A 187 -29.69 -16.31 -2.38
N LEU A 188 -28.59 -15.78 -2.92
CA LEU A 188 -28.54 -14.44 -3.51
C LEU A 188 -29.46 -14.35 -4.74
N GLN A 189 -29.42 -15.36 -5.61
CA GLN A 189 -30.29 -15.45 -6.79
C GLN A 189 -31.75 -15.60 -6.40
N ALA A 190 -32.06 -16.54 -5.49
CA ALA A 190 -33.43 -16.84 -5.09
C ALA A 190 -34.13 -15.63 -4.43
N LYS A 191 -33.38 -14.83 -3.68
CA LYS A 191 -33.90 -13.68 -2.93
C LYS A 191 -33.59 -12.33 -3.55
N LYS A 192 -33.00 -12.31 -4.76
CA LYS A 192 -32.60 -11.09 -5.51
C LYS A 192 -31.78 -10.11 -4.67
N ILE A 193 -30.77 -10.64 -3.98
CA ILE A 193 -29.90 -9.85 -3.10
C ILE A 193 -28.66 -9.42 -3.90
N GLY A 194 -28.35 -8.13 -3.92
CA GLY A 194 -27.07 -7.61 -4.39
C GLY A 194 -26.08 -7.46 -3.23
N ILE A 195 -24.80 -7.66 -3.50
CA ILE A 195 -23.73 -7.55 -2.50
C ILE A 195 -22.71 -6.51 -2.92
N VAL A 196 -22.48 -5.53 -2.05
CA VAL A 196 -21.36 -4.60 -2.16
C VAL A 196 -20.44 -4.79 -0.96
N ALA A 197 -19.15 -5.00 -1.22
CA ALA A 197 -18.15 -5.29 -0.21
C ALA A 197 -16.92 -4.40 -0.38
N HIS A 198 -16.29 -4.03 0.73
CA HIS A 198 -15.04 -3.28 0.70
C HIS A 198 -13.84 -4.18 0.35
N PHE A 199 -12.74 -3.59 -0.15
CA PHE A 199 -11.48 -4.33 -0.36
C PHE A 199 -10.86 -4.88 0.93
N TYR A 200 -11.22 -4.32 2.08
CA TYR A 200 -10.65 -4.69 3.39
C TYR A 200 -11.43 -5.83 4.08
N MET A 201 -12.32 -6.50 3.37
CA MET A 201 -12.99 -7.68 3.91
C MET A 201 -12.00 -8.75 4.32
N ASP A 202 -12.39 -9.50 5.35
CA ASP A 202 -11.63 -10.67 5.77
C ASP A 202 -11.38 -11.59 4.55
N PRO A 203 -10.15 -12.11 4.39
CA PRO A 203 -9.76 -12.95 3.27
C PRO A 203 -10.72 -14.11 2.99
N GLU A 204 -11.32 -14.73 4.02
CA GLU A 204 -12.29 -15.82 3.84
C GLU A 204 -13.49 -15.36 3.02
N VAL A 205 -14.13 -14.29 3.47
CA VAL A 205 -15.34 -13.74 2.84
C VAL A 205 -15.02 -13.18 1.48
N GLN A 206 -13.89 -12.49 1.35
CA GLN A 206 -13.44 -11.95 0.09
C GLN A 206 -13.21 -13.07 -0.94
N GLY A 207 -12.58 -14.18 -0.55
CA GLY A 207 -12.39 -15.37 -1.38
C GLY A 207 -13.72 -15.91 -1.89
N VAL A 208 -14.69 -16.14 -0.99
CA VAL A 208 -16.04 -16.62 -1.34
C VAL A 208 -16.77 -15.65 -2.28
N LEU A 209 -16.76 -14.34 -1.99
CA LEU A 209 -17.41 -13.33 -2.83
C LEU A 209 -16.78 -13.24 -4.23
N MET A 210 -15.46 -13.31 -4.32
CA MET A 210 -14.76 -13.30 -5.61
C MET A 210 -15.11 -14.53 -6.45
N ALA A 211 -15.21 -15.71 -5.85
CA ALA A 211 -15.62 -16.92 -6.54
C ALA A 211 -17.11 -16.86 -6.94
N ALA A 212 -17.98 -16.43 -6.04
CA ALA A 212 -19.41 -16.29 -6.29
C ALA A 212 -19.73 -15.30 -7.42
N LYS A 213 -18.92 -14.23 -7.56
CA LYS A 213 -19.07 -13.22 -8.61
C LYS A 213 -19.00 -13.80 -10.04
N ALA A 214 -18.32 -14.92 -10.24
CA ALA A 214 -18.27 -15.60 -11.54
C ALA A 214 -19.64 -16.19 -11.95
N SER A 215 -20.47 -16.55 -10.97
CA SER A 215 -21.77 -17.19 -11.15
C SER A 215 -22.95 -16.25 -10.90
N TYR A 216 -22.73 -15.13 -10.20
CA TYR A 216 -23.75 -14.15 -9.88
C TYR A 216 -23.26 -12.71 -10.10
N PRO A 217 -23.84 -11.96 -11.05
CA PRO A 217 -23.29 -10.67 -11.50
C PRO A 217 -23.47 -9.53 -10.50
N HIS A 218 -24.38 -9.65 -9.53
CA HIS A 218 -24.69 -8.60 -8.55
C HIS A 218 -23.82 -8.70 -7.29
N ILE A 219 -22.53 -9.02 -7.48
CA ILE A 219 -21.49 -8.97 -6.43
C ILE A 219 -20.41 -8.01 -6.86
N ALA A 220 -20.16 -7.00 -6.03
CA ALA A 220 -19.11 -6.01 -6.22
C ALA A 220 -18.18 -5.95 -5.02
N ILE A 221 -16.88 -5.96 -5.29
CA ILE A 221 -15.84 -5.68 -4.30
C ILE A 221 -15.12 -4.42 -4.80
N SER A 222 -15.15 -3.35 -4.02
CA SER A 222 -14.64 -2.05 -4.44
C SER A 222 -14.29 -1.15 -3.26
N ASP A 223 -13.75 0.04 -3.55
CA ASP A 223 -13.62 1.12 -2.57
C ASP A 223 -15.02 1.65 -2.19
N SER A 224 -15.14 2.19 -0.97
CA SER A 224 -16.32 2.77 -0.32
C SER A 224 -17.20 3.64 -1.23
N LEU A 225 -16.59 4.48 -2.07
CA LEU A 225 -17.29 5.39 -2.97
C LEU A 225 -17.99 4.71 -4.12
N VAL A 226 -17.35 3.66 -4.66
CA VAL A 226 -17.84 2.92 -5.82
C VAL A 226 -18.94 1.96 -5.39
N MET A 227 -18.93 1.51 -4.14
CA MET A 227 -19.96 0.62 -3.58
C MET A 227 -21.37 1.21 -3.74
N ALA A 228 -21.56 2.49 -3.44
CA ALA A 228 -22.87 3.13 -3.54
C ALA A 228 -23.39 3.19 -4.99
N ASP A 229 -22.55 3.60 -5.94
CA ASP A 229 -22.93 3.67 -7.36
C ASP A 229 -23.21 2.27 -7.95
N LEU A 230 -22.47 1.25 -7.51
CA LEU A 230 -22.71 -0.14 -7.91
C LEU A 230 -23.98 -0.71 -7.29
N ALA A 231 -24.29 -0.34 -6.05
CA ALA A 231 -25.52 -0.76 -5.39
C ALA A 231 -26.76 -0.21 -6.12
N VAL A 232 -26.75 1.06 -6.52
CA VAL A 232 -27.83 1.64 -7.35
C VAL A 232 -28.03 0.82 -8.63
N LYS A 233 -26.95 0.52 -9.36
CA LYS A 233 -27.02 -0.30 -10.58
C LYS A 233 -27.58 -1.70 -10.33
N MET A 234 -27.25 -2.32 -9.20
CA MET A 234 -27.81 -3.63 -8.84
C MET A 234 -29.31 -3.54 -8.59
N VAL A 235 -29.78 -2.49 -7.92
CA VAL A 235 -31.22 -2.25 -7.72
C VAL A 235 -31.93 -2.00 -9.05
N GLU A 236 -31.37 -1.17 -9.92
CA GLU A 236 -31.89 -0.93 -11.28
C GLU A 236 -31.95 -2.22 -12.12
N GLN A 237 -31.07 -3.19 -11.84
CA GLN A 237 -31.04 -4.51 -12.48
C GLN A 237 -31.97 -5.55 -11.82
N GLY A 238 -32.73 -5.15 -10.80
CA GLY A 238 -33.78 -5.97 -10.18
C GLY A 238 -33.42 -6.58 -8.82
N CYS A 239 -32.32 -6.19 -8.19
CA CYS A 239 -32.08 -6.53 -6.79
C CYS A 239 -33.04 -5.76 -5.87
N GLU A 240 -33.72 -6.48 -4.96
CA GLU A 240 -34.66 -5.90 -4.01
C GLU A 240 -34.01 -5.58 -2.65
N THR A 241 -32.83 -6.17 -2.40
CA THR A 241 -32.07 -6.01 -1.15
C THR A 241 -30.60 -5.90 -1.46
N ILE A 242 -29.89 -5.02 -0.75
CA ILE A 242 -28.44 -4.84 -0.82
C ILE A 242 -27.83 -5.20 0.53
N GLY A 243 -26.93 -6.19 0.52
CA GLY A 243 -26.04 -6.47 1.64
C GLY A 243 -24.76 -5.65 1.51
N VAL A 244 -24.42 -4.89 2.55
CA VAL A 244 -23.19 -4.09 2.61
C VAL A 244 -22.21 -4.74 3.57
N LEU A 245 -21.07 -5.19 3.04
CA LEU A 245 -19.97 -5.69 3.85
C LEU A 245 -18.89 -4.60 3.98
N GLY A 246 -18.85 -3.98 5.15
CA GLY A 246 -18.05 -2.80 5.44
C GLY A 246 -18.29 -2.29 6.86
N VAL A 247 -17.90 -1.06 7.10
CA VAL A 247 -18.17 -0.33 8.35
C VAL A 247 -19.40 0.57 8.20
N ASP A 248 -19.92 1.10 9.30
CA ASP A 248 -21.23 1.74 9.32
C ASP A 248 -21.37 2.90 8.32
N PHE A 249 -20.41 3.83 8.27
CA PHE A 249 -20.47 4.96 7.33
C PHE A 249 -20.55 4.52 5.85
N MET A 250 -20.00 3.34 5.50
CA MET A 250 -20.09 2.82 4.13
C MET A 250 -21.51 2.37 3.83
N SER A 251 -22.16 1.69 4.79
CA SER A 251 -23.55 1.24 4.66
C SER A 251 -24.54 2.41 4.65
N GLU A 252 -24.27 3.44 5.44
CA GLU A 252 -25.05 4.67 5.47
C GLU A 252 -24.93 5.46 4.15
N ASN A 253 -23.72 5.52 3.57
CA ASN A 253 -23.51 6.11 2.25
C ASN A 253 -24.25 5.34 1.15
N VAL A 254 -24.23 4.00 1.17
CA VAL A 254 -25.01 3.18 0.23
C VAL A 254 -26.51 3.48 0.35
N ARG A 255 -27.05 3.52 1.58
CA ARG A 255 -28.46 3.87 1.83
C ARG A 255 -28.80 5.26 1.29
N ALA A 256 -28.01 6.27 1.63
CA ALA A 256 -28.22 7.65 1.22
C ALA A 256 -28.29 7.81 -0.31
N ILE A 257 -27.36 7.19 -1.04
CA ILE A 257 -27.29 7.30 -2.51
C ILE A 257 -28.43 6.52 -3.18
N ILE A 258 -28.84 5.37 -2.64
CA ILE A 258 -30.01 4.64 -3.14
C ILE A 258 -31.29 5.46 -2.93
N ASP A 259 -31.45 6.14 -1.79
CA ASP A 259 -32.58 7.03 -1.54
C ASP A 259 -32.61 8.20 -2.52
N GLU A 260 -31.47 8.86 -2.74
CA GLU A 260 -31.33 9.98 -3.68
C GLU A 260 -31.61 9.55 -5.14
N ALA A 261 -31.25 8.33 -5.51
CA ALA A 261 -31.57 7.74 -6.82
C ALA A 261 -33.06 7.38 -6.99
N GLY A 262 -33.90 7.56 -5.95
CA GLY A 262 -35.34 7.30 -6.00
C GLY A 262 -35.73 5.84 -5.71
N HIS A 263 -34.82 5.06 -5.12
CA HIS A 263 -35.00 3.64 -4.81
C HIS A 263 -35.17 3.40 -3.30
N ALA A 264 -35.97 4.22 -2.63
CA ALA A 264 -36.21 4.15 -1.19
C ALA A 264 -36.88 2.83 -0.73
N ASP A 265 -37.47 2.08 -1.67
CA ASP A 265 -38.10 0.77 -1.47
C ASP A 265 -37.10 -0.39 -1.36
N ALA A 266 -35.91 -0.25 -1.96
CA ALA A 266 -34.85 -1.25 -1.85
C ALA A 266 -34.35 -1.33 -0.40
N LYS A 267 -34.11 -2.54 0.11
CA LYS A 267 -33.60 -2.73 1.49
C LYS A 267 -32.08 -2.69 1.51
N VAL A 268 -31.49 -2.13 2.56
CA VAL A 268 -30.03 -2.08 2.75
C VAL A 268 -29.72 -2.61 4.14
N TYR A 269 -28.83 -3.59 4.24
CA TYR A 269 -28.43 -4.20 5.50
C TYR A 269 -26.92 -4.26 5.66
N ARG A 270 -26.44 -3.91 6.86
CA ARG A 270 -25.07 -4.22 7.33
C ARG A 270 -25.04 -5.59 8.04
N MET A 271 -23.85 -6.15 8.22
CA MET A 271 -23.70 -7.55 8.65
C MET A 271 -23.89 -7.78 10.16
N ALA A 272 -23.90 -6.71 10.98
CA ALA A 272 -24.08 -6.79 12.42
C ALA A 272 -25.16 -5.83 12.92
N ALA A 273 -25.76 -6.16 14.08
CA ALA A 273 -26.72 -5.29 14.75
C ALA A 273 -26.01 -4.25 15.63
N GLU A 274 -24.84 -4.60 16.14
CA GLU A 274 -23.91 -3.74 16.85
C GLU A 274 -23.25 -2.74 15.88
N GLU A 275 -22.73 -1.63 16.43
CA GLU A 275 -21.97 -0.64 15.66
C GLU A 275 -20.70 -1.28 15.06
N ILE A 276 -20.51 -1.12 13.74
CA ILE A 276 -19.30 -1.53 13.03
C ILE A 276 -18.44 -0.27 12.83
N GLY A 277 -17.64 0.04 13.85
CA GLY A 277 -16.88 1.29 13.97
C GLY A 277 -15.67 1.44 13.04
N CYS A 278 -14.95 2.54 13.21
CA CYS A 278 -13.69 2.85 12.54
C CYS A 278 -12.91 3.88 13.39
N SER A 279 -11.68 3.54 13.80
CA SER A 279 -10.88 4.41 14.68
C SER A 279 -10.64 5.82 14.10
N LEU A 280 -10.51 5.93 12.78
CA LEU A 280 -10.37 7.22 12.10
C LEU A 280 -11.67 8.05 12.10
N ALA A 281 -12.82 7.39 11.93
CA ALA A 281 -14.11 8.07 11.98
C ALA A 281 -14.38 8.61 13.39
N GLU A 282 -14.05 7.82 14.42
CA GLU A 282 -14.13 8.24 15.82
C GLU A 282 -13.21 9.44 16.11
N ALA A 283 -11.97 9.43 15.60
CA ALA A 283 -11.05 10.55 15.74
C ALA A 283 -11.60 11.85 15.13
N ALA A 284 -12.30 11.77 14.00
CA ALA A 284 -12.94 12.92 13.35
C ALA A 284 -14.19 13.45 14.10
N GLN A 285 -14.69 12.74 15.10
CA GLN A 285 -15.79 13.17 15.96
C GLN A 285 -15.32 13.71 17.32
N SER A 286 -14.00 13.77 17.53
CA SER A 286 -13.39 14.25 18.78
C SER A 286 -13.50 15.77 18.93
N VAL A 287 -13.41 16.23 20.19
CA VAL A 287 -13.35 17.66 20.53
C VAL A 287 -12.08 18.32 19.96
N SER A 288 -10.96 17.58 19.90
CA SER A 288 -9.71 18.08 19.31
C SER A 288 -9.85 18.30 17.81
N TYR A 289 -10.55 17.42 17.10
CA TYR A 289 -10.86 17.62 15.67
C TYR A 289 -11.81 18.80 15.44
N ASP A 290 -12.81 18.97 16.30
CA ASP A 290 -13.73 20.11 16.21
C ASP A 290 -13.01 21.46 16.35
N SER A 291 -12.09 21.57 17.32
CA SER A 291 -11.22 22.76 17.48
C SER A 291 -10.29 22.96 16.29
N TYR A 292 -9.76 21.87 15.70
CA TYR A 292 -8.93 21.94 14.50
C TYR A 292 -9.69 22.52 13.31
N LEU A 293 -10.98 22.17 13.15
CA LEU A 293 -11.85 22.76 12.12
C LEU A 293 -12.21 24.21 12.39
N ASP A 294 -12.35 24.62 13.65
CA ASP A 294 -12.58 26.03 13.99
C ASP A 294 -11.36 26.90 13.65
N ASP A 295 -10.15 26.43 13.96
CA ASP A 295 -8.90 27.08 13.53
C ASP A 295 -8.80 27.19 12.00
N ALA A 296 -9.25 26.15 11.30
CA ALA A 296 -9.31 26.12 9.86
C ALA A 296 -10.29 27.19 9.32
N GLY A 297 -11.51 27.24 9.87
CA GLY A 297 -12.53 28.21 9.46
C GLY A 297 -12.16 29.67 9.73
N ASN A 298 -11.28 29.92 10.71
CA ASN A 298 -10.73 31.24 11.02
C ASN A 298 -9.53 31.64 10.15
N THR A 299 -9.05 30.74 9.29
CA THR A 299 -7.90 30.98 8.40
C THR A 299 -8.39 31.42 7.02
N ALA A 300 -7.83 32.51 6.48
CA ALA A 300 -8.21 32.98 5.14
C ALA A 300 -7.81 31.97 4.04
N ASN A 301 -8.64 31.88 2.99
CA ASN A 301 -8.46 30.98 1.85
C ASN A 301 -8.20 29.52 2.31
N SER A 302 -8.93 29.05 3.32
CA SER A 302 -8.73 27.70 3.86
C SER A 302 -9.66 26.68 3.22
N VAL A 303 -9.14 25.48 2.99
CA VAL A 303 -9.91 24.31 2.56
C VAL A 303 -9.61 23.15 3.47
N HIS A 304 -10.67 22.47 3.90
CA HIS A 304 -10.56 21.22 4.62
C HIS A 304 -10.59 20.04 3.64
N VAL A 305 -9.56 19.21 3.68
CA VAL A 305 -9.43 17.98 2.90
C VAL A 305 -9.67 16.81 3.86
N ILE A 306 -10.91 16.30 3.86
CA ILE A 306 -11.34 15.23 4.75
C ILE A 306 -11.12 13.85 4.10
N TYR A 307 -10.53 12.92 4.83
CA TYR A 307 -10.38 11.55 4.33
C TYR A 307 -11.74 10.83 4.23
N ILE A 308 -11.89 9.98 3.22
CA ILE A 308 -13.14 9.28 2.91
C ILE A 308 -13.65 8.43 4.09
N ASN A 309 -12.73 7.86 4.88
CA ASN A 309 -12.98 6.98 6.03
C ASN A 309 -13.51 7.75 7.26
N THR A 310 -14.62 8.46 7.08
CA THR A 310 -15.32 9.29 8.07
C THR A 310 -16.84 9.23 7.83
N GLY A 311 -17.64 9.56 8.85
CA GLY A 311 -19.11 9.60 8.73
C GLY A 311 -19.63 10.68 7.78
N LEU A 312 -20.86 10.51 7.28
CA LEU A 312 -21.55 11.55 6.50
C LEU A 312 -21.91 12.75 7.36
N ASP A 313 -22.30 12.50 8.62
CA ASP A 313 -22.52 13.51 9.65
C ASP A 313 -21.26 14.35 9.93
N THR A 314 -20.10 13.70 10.07
CA THR A 314 -18.80 14.37 10.22
C THR A 314 -18.49 15.25 9.01
N LYS A 315 -18.71 14.74 7.79
CA LYS A 315 -18.50 15.51 6.55
C LYS A 315 -19.46 16.72 6.48
N ALA A 316 -20.73 16.54 6.87
CA ALA A 316 -21.72 17.60 6.89
C ALA A 316 -21.34 18.70 7.91
N ALA A 317 -20.99 18.30 9.12
CA ALA A 317 -20.56 19.21 10.19
C ALA A 317 -19.29 19.99 9.79
N ALA A 318 -18.28 19.29 9.25
CA ALA A 318 -17.06 19.93 8.76
C ALA A 318 -17.36 20.92 7.62
N ASN A 319 -18.17 20.52 6.64
CA ASN A 319 -18.55 21.37 5.52
C ASN A 319 -19.39 22.59 5.95
N ALA A 320 -20.12 22.51 7.06
CA ALA A 320 -20.81 23.66 7.64
C ALA A 320 -19.84 24.66 8.31
N LYS A 321 -18.68 24.20 8.80
CA LYS A 321 -17.65 25.05 9.41
C LYS A 321 -16.70 25.68 8.40
N ILE A 322 -16.22 24.89 7.44
CA ILE A 322 -15.17 25.25 6.48
C ILE A 322 -15.45 24.55 5.12
N PRO A 323 -15.17 25.17 3.96
CA PRO A 323 -15.35 24.51 2.68
C PRO A 323 -14.55 23.21 2.65
N THR A 324 -15.26 22.10 2.49
CA THR A 324 -14.69 20.76 2.69
C THR A 324 -14.77 19.96 1.40
N ILE A 325 -13.66 19.32 1.03
CA ILE A 325 -13.57 18.35 -0.06
C ILE A 325 -13.10 17.01 0.50
N THR A 326 -13.73 15.93 0.06
CA THR A 326 -13.28 14.59 0.44
C THR A 326 -12.04 14.16 -0.37
N CYS A 327 -11.19 13.31 0.20
CA CYS A 327 -10.11 12.65 -0.53
C CYS A 327 -10.04 11.15 -0.19
N THR A 328 -9.34 10.40 -1.02
CA THR A 328 -8.89 9.03 -0.80
C THR A 328 -7.36 9.01 -0.75
N SER A 329 -6.74 7.89 -0.37
CA SER A 329 -5.29 7.74 -0.43
C SER A 329 -4.73 7.84 -1.85
N SER A 330 -5.56 7.61 -2.87
CA SER A 330 -5.18 7.70 -4.29
C SER A 330 -5.20 9.10 -4.87
N ASN A 331 -5.89 10.07 -4.26
CA ASN A 331 -5.99 11.43 -4.79
C ASN A 331 -5.61 12.53 -3.79
N VAL A 332 -5.18 12.21 -2.57
CA VAL A 332 -4.82 13.22 -1.56
C VAL A 332 -3.74 14.19 -2.06
N VAL A 333 -2.68 13.67 -2.70
CA VAL A 333 -1.58 14.49 -3.25
C VAL A 333 -2.10 15.41 -4.34
N SER A 334 -2.85 14.88 -5.31
CA SER A 334 -3.37 15.68 -6.42
C SER A 334 -4.42 16.71 -5.95
N THR A 335 -5.20 16.40 -4.91
CA THR A 335 -6.15 17.32 -4.29
C THR A 335 -5.44 18.53 -3.68
N VAL A 336 -4.37 18.29 -2.92
CA VAL A 336 -3.58 19.33 -2.25
C VAL A 336 -2.86 20.22 -3.27
N LEU A 337 -2.24 19.61 -4.29
CA LEU A 337 -1.61 20.35 -5.39
C LEU A 337 -2.63 21.16 -6.19
N GLN A 338 -3.76 20.56 -6.57
CA GLN A 338 -4.80 21.27 -7.32
C GLN A 338 -5.34 22.48 -6.55
N ALA A 339 -5.56 22.35 -5.24
CA ALA A 339 -5.96 23.47 -4.39
C ALA A 339 -4.95 24.62 -4.49
N ALA A 340 -3.67 24.31 -4.36
CA ALA A 340 -2.59 25.29 -4.42
C ALA A 340 -2.41 25.92 -5.82
N ALA A 341 -2.78 25.20 -6.88
CA ALA A 341 -2.72 25.72 -8.24
C ALA A 341 -3.89 26.65 -8.58
N GLN A 342 -5.10 26.38 -8.06
CA GLN A 342 -6.30 27.17 -8.38
C GLN A 342 -6.57 28.33 -7.41
N ILE A 343 -6.12 28.22 -6.16
CA ILE A 343 -6.46 29.17 -5.10
C ILE A 343 -5.18 29.82 -4.60
N PRO A 344 -4.95 31.11 -4.91
CA PRO A 344 -3.82 31.86 -4.39
C PRO A 344 -3.78 31.83 -2.86
N ASP A 345 -2.59 31.56 -2.31
CA ASP A 345 -2.33 31.56 -0.87
C ASP A 345 -3.24 30.62 -0.04
N VAL A 346 -3.80 29.56 -0.68
CA VAL A 346 -4.64 28.57 0.01
C VAL A 346 -3.96 27.96 1.23
N ASN A 347 -4.72 27.78 2.32
CA ASN A 347 -4.31 27.01 3.49
C ASN A 347 -5.03 25.66 3.45
N VAL A 348 -4.27 24.57 3.42
CA VAL A 348 -4.84 23.22 3.34
C VAL A 348 -4.84 22.60 4.73
N PHE A 349 -6.01 22.19 5.20
CA PHE A 349 -6.19 21.48 6.46
C PHE A 349 -6.60 20.04 6.15
N TYR A 350 -5.74 19.07 6.43
CA TYR A 350 -5.98 17.67 6.14
C TYR A 350 -6.27 16.85 7.42
N GLY A 351 -7.21 15.90 7.36
CA GLY A 351 -7.46 14.96 8.45
C GLY A 351 -8.50 13.88 8.11
N PRO A 352 -8.79 12.95 9.03
CA PRO A 352 -8.26 12.86 10.39
C PRO A 352 -6.97 12.02 10.51
N ASP A 353 -6.46 11.40 9.45
CA ASP A 353 -5.33 10.47 9.58
C ASP A 353 -3.98 11.21 9.76
N THR A 354 -3.41 11.13 10.96
CA THR A 354 -2.12 11.75 11.33
C THR A 354 -0.97 11.29 10.44
N TYR A 355 -0.88 9.98 10.17
CA TYR A 355 0.23 9.42 9.41
C TYR A 355 0.16 9.84 7.94
N MET A 356 -1.00 9.76 7.31
CA MET A 356 -1.18 10.24 5.94
C MET A 356 -0.89 11.75 5.84
N GLY A 357 -1.25 12.54 6.84
CA GLY A 357 -0.94 13.97 6.89
C GLY A 357 0.56 14.25 6.99
N GLY A 358 1.25 13.57 7.90
CA GLY A 358 2.70 13.66 8.07
C GLY A 358 3.47 13.17 6.84
N ASN A 359 3.04 12.06 6.25
CA ASN A 359 3.62 11.47 5.04
C ASN A 359 3.41 12.36 3.82
N LEU A 360 2.26 13.02 3.70
CA LEU A 360 2.03 14.03 2.68
C LEU A 360 3.00 15.21 2.85
N ALA A 361 3.20 15.70 4.07
CA ALA A 361 4.15 16.79 4.34
C ALA A 361 5.61 16.37 4.04
N GLU A 362 6.00 15.15 4.39
CA GLU A 362 7.32 14.60 4.05
C GLU A 362 7.50 14.42 2.54
N LEU A 363 6.48 13.96 1.82
CA LEU A 363 6.49 13.87 0.36
C LEU A 363 6.72 15.26 -0.26
N LEU A 364 5.96 16.28 0.15
CA LEU A 364 6.14 17.64 -0.33
C LEU A 364 7.53 18.19 0.03
N ARG A 365 8.05 17.89 1.23
CA ARG A 365 9.42 18.26 1.62
C ARG A 365 10.46 17.64 0.69
N ARG A 366 10.33 16.36 0.35
CA ARG A 366 11.20 15.69 -0.62
C ARG A 366 11.07 16.26 -2.02
N MET A 367 9.85 16.60 -2.45
CA MET A 367 9.64 17.25 -3.75
C MET A 367 10.42 18.58 -3.89
N THR A 368 10.78 19.25 -2.78
CA THR A 368 11.64 20.45 -2.85
C THR A 368 13.07 20.19 -3.32
N THR A 369 13.50 18.93 -3.40
CA THR A 369 14.82 18.53 -3.93
C THR A 369 14.72 17.88 -5.31
N TRP A 370 13.51 17.61 -5.80
CA TRP A 370 13.28 17.00 -7.12
C TRP A 370 13.53 17.98 -8.25
N ASP A 371 13.72 17.45 -9.46
CA ASP A 371 13.76 18.24 -10.68
C ASP A 371 12.35 18.72 -11.04
N ASP A 372 12.24 19.92 -11.63
CA ASP A 372 10.93 20.50 -11.96
C ASP A 372 10.14 19.66 -12.97
N GLU A 373 10.81 18.88 -13.82
CA GLU A 373 10.15 17.94 -14.74
C GLU A 373 9.40 16.83 -13.99
N ASP A 374 10.00 16.29 -12.92
CA ASP A 374 9.38 15.24 -12.10
C ASP A 374 8.19 15.80 -11.29
N ILE A 375 8.28 17.05 -10.83
CA ILE A 375 7.16 17.74 -10.16
C ILE A 375 6.03 18.02 -11.15
N LYS A 376 6.34 18.50 -12.36
CA LYS A 376 5.35 18.75 -13.42
C LYS A 376 4.65 17.48 -13.89
N ALA A 377 5.32 16.34 -13.84
CA ALA A 377 4.73 15.05 -14.13
C ALA A 377 3.63 14.66 -13.11
N LEU A 378 3.73 15.14 -11.86
CA LEU A 378 2.66 15.01 -10.86
C LEU A 378 1.56 16.05 -11.06
N HIS A 379 1.94 17.31 -11.29
CA HIS A 379 0.99 18.38 -11.55
C HIS A 379 1.62 19.53 -12.34
N PRO A 380 1.08 19.91 -13.52
CA PRO A 380 1.77 20.77 -14.48
C PRO A 380 1.97 22.22 -14.01
N ALA A 381 1.17 22.69 -13.05
CA ALA A 381 1.28 24.04 -12.48
C ALA A 381 2.26 24.15 -11.30
N HIS A 382 2.95 23.06 -10.95
CA HIS A 382 3.91 23.05 -9.84
C HIS A 382 5.35 22.84 -10.30
N ASP A 383 6.23 23.40 -9.51
CA ASP A 383 7.68 23.37 -9.60
C ASP A 383 8.26 23.41 -8.18
N ARG A 384 9.57 23.39 -8.05
CA ARG A 384 10.24 23.37 -6.75
C ARG A 384 9.85 24.54 -5.84
N ASP A 385 9.68 25.74 -6.40
CA ASP A 385 9.45 26.96 -5.63
C ASP A 385 7.99 27.06 -5.15
N THR A 386 7.04 26.69 -5.99
CA THR A 386 5.62 26.60 -5.60
C THR A 386 5.39 25.55 -4.52
N ILE A 387 6.09 24.41 -4.55
CA ILE A 387 6.02 23.39 -3.49
C ILE A 387 6.59 23.93 -2.17
N LYS A 388 7.75 24.61 -2.21
CA LYS A 388 8.33 25.27 -1.02
C LYS A 388 7.37 26.32 -0.42
N ALA A 389 6.63 27.04 -1.26
CA ALA A 389 5.65 28.03 -0.81
C ALA A 389 4.35 27.39 -0.27
N LEU A 390 4.00 26.17 -0.70
CA LEU A 390 2.85 25.43 -0.20
C LEU A 390 3.13 24.75 1.15
N LEU A 391 4.35 24.24 1.35
CA LEU A 391 4.70 23.43 2.52
C LEU A 391 4.32 24.06 3.89
N PRO A 392 4.55 25.37 4.15
CA PRO A 392 4.16 26.01 5.41
C PRO A 392 2.65 26.20 5.58
N ARG A 393 1.88 26.08 4.50
CA ARG A 393 0.41 26.24 4.45
C ARG A 393 -0.33 24.91 4.46
N LEU A 394 0.39 23.78 4.43
CA LEU A 394 -0.18 22.47 4.69
C LEU A 394 -0.20 22.22 6.20
N ARG A 395 -1.40 22.10 6.76
CA ARG A 395 -1.65 21.70 8.14
C ARG A 395 -2.36 20.37 8.13
N TYR A 396 -2.08 19.52 9.09
CA TYR A 396 -2.78 18.24 9.25
C TYR A 396 -3.10 17.96 10.71
N PHE A 397 -4.16 17.19 10.94
CA PHE A 397 -4.58 16.75 12.25
C PHE A 397 -3.58 15.73 12.83
N ASN A 398 -3.29 15.79 14.12
CA ASN A 398 -2.22 15.00 14.77
C ASN A 398 -2.74 13.95 15.78
N ASP A 399 -4.06 13.75 15.85
CA ASP A 399 -4.70 12.94 16.90
C ASP A 399 -5.71 11.94 16.31
N GLY A 400 -5.42 11.40 15.12
CA GLY A 400 -6.22 10.34 14.51
C GLY A 400 -5.35 9.29 13.83
N THR A 401 -5.48 8.02 14.21
CA THR A 401 -4.71 6.93 13.62
C THR A 401 -5.60 5.76 13.23
N CYS A 402 -5.26 5.11 12.13
CA CYS A 402 -5.83 3.83 11.75
C CYS A 402 -5.13 2.73 12.54
N MET A 403 -5.87 2.04 13.42
CA MET A 403 -5.29 1.02 14.31
C MET A 403 -4.59 -0.13 13.57
N VAL A 404 -4.96 -0.39 12.30
CA VAL A 404 -4.34 -1.42 11.46
C VAL A 404 -2.98 -0.96 10.95
N HIS A 405 -2.90 0.27 10.43
CA HIS A 405 -1.66 0.79 9.88
C HIS A 405 -0.65 1.16 10.97
N ASP A 406 -1.12 1.51 12.18
CA ASP A 406 -0.28 1.78 13.34
C ASP A 406 0.66 0.60 13.70
N MET A 407 0.30 -0.62 13.30
CA MET A 407 1.11 -1.82 13.53
C MET A 407 2.43 -1.85 12.77
N PHE A 408 2.61 -1.03 11.73
CA PHE A 408 3.87 -0.96 10.95
C PHE A 408 4.90 -0.02 11.61
N GLY A 409 5.02 -0.11 12.93
CA GLY A 409 5.91 0.72 13.73
C GLY A 409 7.40 0.41 13.52
N LYS A 410 8.22 1.03 14.36
CA LYS A 410 9.68 1.02 14.24
C LYS A 410 10.29 -0.39 14.21
N ASP A 411 9.86 -1.30 15.08
CA ASP A 411 10.47 -2.64 15.20
C ASP A 411 10.20 -3.51 13.97
N VAL A 412 9.00 -3.38 13.39
CA VAL A 412 8.65 -3.99 12.10
C VAL A 412 9.56 -3.44 11.00
N CYS A 413 9.73 -2.12 10.94
CA CYS A 413 10.59 -1.47 9.94
C CYS A 413 12.06 -1.87 10.05
N ASP A 414 12.60 -1.99 11.27
CA ASP A 414 13.98 -2.43 11.50
C ASP A 414 14.19 -3.89 11.10
N THR A 415 13.18 -4.74 11.34
CA THR A 415 13.17 -6.13 10.86
C THR A 415 13.10 -6.19 9.33
N VAL A 416 12.24 -5.39 8.68
CA VAL A 416 12.19 -5.27 7.21
C VAL A 416 13.55 -4.84 6.66
N ARG A 417 14.19 -3.81 7.24
CA ARG A 417 15.51 -3.33 6.81
C ARG A 417 16.59 -4.41 6.96
N SER A 418 16.50 -5.23 8.00
CA SER A 418 17.49 -6.27 8.29
C SER A 418 17.40 -7.46 7.36
N TYR A 419 16.19 -7.93 7.06
CA TYR A 419 15.97 -9.18 6.32
C TYR A 419 15.50 -8.99 4.88
N TYR A 420 14.89 -7.85 4.57
CA TYR A 420 14.24 -7.56 3.28
C TYR A 420 14.65 -6.21 2.69
N GLY A 421 15.72 -5.56 3.17
CA GLY A 421 16.13 -4.21 2.70
C GLY A 421 16.42 -4.10 1.20
N ASP A 422 16.71 -5.22 0.52
CA ASP A 422 16.92 -5.29 -0.93
C ASP A 422 15.70 -5.79 -1.73
N ALA A 423 14.56 -6.05 -1.07
CA ALA A 423 13.30 -6.41 -1.69
C ALA A 423 12.55 -5.18 -2.25
N TYR A 424 11.50 -5.44 -3.04
CA TYR A 424 10.56 -4.40 -3.43
C TYR A 424 9.76 -3.96 -2.20
N GLN A 425 9.84 -2.68 -1.86
CA GLN A 425 9.18 -2.11 -0.69
C GLN A 425 7.95 -1.34 -1.12
N THR A 426 6.79 -1.70 -0.57
CA THR A 426 5.52 -1.03 -0.87
C THR A 426 4.96 -0.46 0.41
N ALA A 427 4.42 0.75 0.36
CA ALA A 427 3.79 1.37 1.53
C ALA A 427 2.50 2.12 1.14
N HIS A 428 1.48 1.96 1.98
CA HIS A 428 0.28 2.79 1.94
C HIS A 428 0.57 4.17 2.55
N PHE A 429 -0.19 5.20 2.20
CA PHE A 429 -0.02 6.54 2.80
C PHE A 429 -0.32 6.60 4.30
N GLU A 430 -1.15 5.69 4.81
CA GLU A 430 -1.58 5.64 6.22
C GLU A 430 -0.54 4.99 7.15
N VAL A 431 0.55 4.41 6.64
CA VAL A 431 1.55 3.76 7.51
C VAL A 431 2.38 4.79 8.30
N PRO A 432 2.92 4.41 9.48
CA PRO A 432 3.90 5.22 10.20
C PRO A 432 5.05 5.72 9.32
N GLY A 433 5.58 6.89 9.69
CA GLY A 433 6.60 7.60 8.91
C GLY A 433 7.86 6.77 8.64
N GLU A 434 8.18 5.83 9.52
CA GLU A 434 9.29 4.87 9.39
C GLU A 434 9.10 3.94 8.18
N MET A 435 7.91 3.36 8.02
CA MET A 435 7.59 2.46 6.90
C MET A 435 7.48 3.26 5.59
N PHE A 436 6.89 4.44 5.64
CA PHE A 436 6.86 5.37 4.52
C PHE A 436 8.28 5.72 4.05
N LYS A 437 9.16 6.07 4.98
CA LYS A 437 10.56 6.42 4.70
C LYS A 437 11.31 5.23 4.09
N LEU A 438 11.09 4.02 4.60
CA LEU A 438 11.70 2.80 4.09
C LEU A 438 11.29 2.55 2.62
N ALA A 439 10.00 2.68 2.29
CA ALA A 439 9.53 2.56 0.91
C ALA A 439 10.03 3.69 -0.01
N MET A 440 10.16 4.91 0.51
CA MET A 440 10.75 6.03 -0.23
C MET A 440 12.25 5.84 -0.51
N GLU A 441 13.02 5.36 0.46
CA GLU A 441 14.44 5.01 0.27
C GLU A 441 14.60 3.88 -0.77
N ALA A 442 13.69 2.91 -0.81
CA ALA A 442 13.66 1.90 -1.87
C ALA A 442 13.25 2.49 -3.22
N LYS A 443 12.30 3.44 -3.25
CA LYS A 443 11.85 4.15 -4.46
C LYS A 443 12.99 4.92 -5.11
N ASP A 444 13.84 5.56 -4.31
CA ASP A 444 15.04 6.28 -4.77
C ASP A 444 16.04 5.34 -5.49
N ARG A 445 15.96 4.02 -5.22
CA ARG A 445 16.75 2.95 -5.87
C ARG A 445 15.95 2.14 -6.91
N GLY A 446 14.74 2.59 -7.27
CA GLY A 446 13.86 1.90 -8.22
C GLY A 446 13.23 0.61 -7.70
N LEU A 447 13.25 0.36 -6.38
CA LEU A 447 12.67 -0.80 -5.71
C LEU A 447 11.51 -0.44 -4.77
N GLY A 448 10.92 0.75 -4.89
CA GLY A 448 9.84 1.16 -3.98
C GLY A 448 8.68 1.89 -4.63
N VAL A 449 7.52 1.79 -3.98
CA VAL A 449 6.31 2.55 -4.29
C VAL A 449 5.63 3.00 -3.00
N VAL A 450 5.13 4.22 -3.01
CA VAL A 450 4.20 4.73 -2.00
C VAL A 450 2.95 5.21 -2.71
N GLY A 451 1.79 4.80 -2.21
CA GLY A 451 0.53 5.17 -2.83
C GLY A 451 -0.68 4.53 -2.19
N SER A 452 -1.78 4.52 -2.93
CA SER A 452 -2.94 3.72 -2.55
C SER A 452 -2.66 2.23 -2.75
N THR A 453 -3.55 1.44 -2.19
CA THR A 453 -3.71 0.02 -2.48
C THR A 453 -3.63 -0.36 -3.96
N GLN A 454 -4.26 0.42 -4.86
CA GLN A 454 -4.19 0.18 -6.30
C GLN A 454 -2.78 0.44 -6.84
N ASN A 455 -2.09 1.48 -6.36
CA ASN A 455 -0.72 1.76 -6.78
C ASN A 455 0.24 0.63 -6.40
N ILE A 456 0.05 0.02 -5.22
CA ILE A 456 0.82 -1.15 -4.77
C ILE A 456 0.58 -2.34 -5.69
N LEU A 457 -0.67 -2.62 -6.04
CA LEU A 457 -1.04 -3.71 -6.96
C LEU A 457 -0.44 -3.50 -8.35
N ASP A 458 -0.63 -2.31 -8.94
CA ASP A 458 -0.12 -1.96 -10.26
C ASP A 458 1.41 -2.05 -10.31
N TYR A 459 2.08 -1.54 -9.27
CA TYR A 459 3.53 -1.61 -9.16
C TYR A 459 4.02 -3.06 -9.08
N THR A 460 3.37 -3.89 -8.27
CA THR A 460 3.71 -5.31 -8.10
C THR A 460 3.58 -6.05 -9.42
N CYS A 461 2.45 -5.84 -10.11
CA CYS A 461 2.20 -6.39 -11.44
C CYS A 461 3.26 -5.93 -12.45
N ALA A 462 3.59 -4.65 -12.49
CA ALA A 462 4.59 -4.11 -13.41
C ALA A 462 5.98 -4.70 -13.18
N ARG A 463 6.40 -4.91 -11.92
CA ARG A 463 7.69 -5.56 -11.63
C ARG A 463 7.71 -7.04 -12.03
N VAL A 464 6.58 -7.73 -11.92
CA VAL A 464 6.42 -9.11 -12.42
C VAL A 464 6.49 -9.12 -13.94
N ASP A 465 5.79 -8.22 -14.62
CA ASP A 465 5.79 -8.10 -16.08
C ASP A 465 7.22 -7.82 -16.61
N GLU A 466 7.98 -6.94 -15.96
CA GLU A 466 9.39 -6.69 -16.29
C GLU A 466 10.29 -7.93 -16.11
N ALA A 467 10.00 -8.79 -15.12
CA ALA A 467 10.75 -10.02 -14.93
C ALA A 467 10.38 -11.09 -15.98
N ILE A 468 9.11 -11.14 -16.39
CA ILE A 468 8.64 -11.98 -17.51
C ILE A 468 9.33 -11.56 -18.81
N GLU A 469 9.41 -10.26 -19.09
CA GLU A 469 10.09 -9.73 -20.28
C GLU A 469 11.60 -10.03 -20.26
N ARG A 470 12.22 -9.97 -19.08
CA ARG A 470 13.64 -10.26 -18.90
C ARG A 470 13.97 -11.75 -19.10
N ALA A 471 13.04 -12.65 -18.78
CA ALA A 471 13.10 -14.09 -19.04
C ALA A 471 14.46 -14.76 -18.73
N LEU A 472 14.96 -14.59 -17.50
CA LEU A 472 16.25 -15.14 -17.09
C LEU A 472 16.25 -16.68 -17.11
N PRO A 473 17.24 -17.35 -17.73
CA PRO A 473 17.31 -18.82 -17.82
C PRO A 473 17.34 -19.52 -16.46
N GLU A 474 18.04 -18.94 -15.48
CA GLU A 474 18.16 -19.45 -14.11
C GLU A 474 16.90 -19.24 -13.25
N GLY A 475 15.91 -18.51 -13.75
CA GLY A 475 14.75 -18.10 -12.97
C GLY A 475 15.01 -16.93 -12.03
N GLU A 476 13.95 -16.39 -11.45
CA GLU A 476 14.03 -15.26 -10.54
C GLU A 476 12.93 -15.34 -9.47
N ARG A 477 13.29 -15.00 -8.23
CA ARG A 477 12.32 -14.75 -7.16
C ARG A 477 12.24 -13.26 -6.91
N LEU A 478 11.07 -12.68 -7.16
CA LEU A 478 10.77 -11.31 -6.79
C LEU A 478 10.21 -11.29 -5.36
N ARG A 479 10.72 -10.42 -4.49
CA ARG A 479 10.22 -10.27 -3.11
C ARG A 479 9.53 -8.94 -2.95
N PHE A 480 8.30 -8.94 -2.45
CA PHE A 480 7.49 -7.74 -2.22
C PHE A 480 7.11 -7.67 -0.75
N VAL A 481 7.54 -6.62 -0.06
CA VAL A 481 7.10 -6.32 1.30
C VAL A 481 5.86 -5.43 1.24
N LEU A 482 4.78 -5.89 1.86
CA LEU A 482 3.50 -5.19 1.87
C LEU A 482 3.33 -4.30 3.11
N GLY A 483 3.67 -3.02 3.01
CA GLY A 483 3.35 -2.01 4.01
C GLY A 483 1.90 -1.52 3.88
N THR A 484 0.93 -2.44 3.98
CA THR A 484 -0.51 -2.16 3.89
C THR A 484 -1.30 -3.30 4.57
N GLU A 485 -2.60 -3.09 4.80
CA GLU A 485 -3.51 -4.12 5.32
C GLU A 485 -3.57 -5.41 4.46
N THR A 486 -3.86 -6.54 5.11
CA THR A 486 -3.87 -7.89 4.53
C THR A 486 -5.07 -8.18 3.61
N GLY A 487 -6.11 -7.35 3.60
CA GLY A 487 -7.27 -7.50 2.70
C GLY A 487 -6.92 -7.44 1.20
N MET A 488 -5.70 -7.03 0.85
CA MET A 488 -5.21 -6.97 -0.53
C MET A 488 -4.49 -8.20 -1.02
N VAL A 489 -4.20 -9.14 -0.12
CA VAL A 489 -3.41 -10.33 -0.42
C VAL A 489 -4.05 -11.14 -1.54
N THR A 490 -5.35 -11.39 -1.47
CA THR A 490 -6.09 -12.13 -2.49
C THR A 490 -5.97 -11.49 -3.88
N SER A 491 -6.16 -10.17 -3.96
CA SER A 491 -6.10 -9.41 -5.21
C SER A 491 -4.70 -9.44 -5.82
N ILE A 492 -3.67 -9.20 -5.00
CA ILE A 492 -2.26 -9.24 -5.43
C ILE A 492 -1.87 -10.65 -5.88
N VAL A 493 -2.14 -11.67 -5.06
CA VAL A 493 -1.76 -13.05 -5.35
C VAL A 493 -2.42 -13.54 -6.64
N ARG A 494 -3.71 -13.29 -6.84
CA ARG A 494 -4.40 -13.71 -8.08
C ARG A 494 -3.89 -12.96 -9.31
N ALA A 495 -3.66 -11.65 -9.21
CA ALA A 495 -3.16 -10.85 -10.33
C ALA A 495 -1.73 -11.26 -10.74
N VAL A 496 -0.89 -11.60 -9.76
CA VAL A 496 0.47 -12.11 -9.97
C VAL A 496 0.44 -13.53 -10.52
N GLN A 497 -0.33 -14.43 -9.91
CA GLN A 497 -0.44 -15.82 -10.35
C GLN A 497 -0.93 -15.93 -11.80
N SER A 498 -1.92 -15.11 -12.19
CA SER A 498 -2.40 -15.04 -13.57
C SER A 498 -1.27 -14.71 -14.54
N ARG A 499 -0.44 -13.71 -14.23
CA ARG A 499 0.71 -13.32 -15.07
C ARG A 499 1.75 -14.44 -15.16
N LEU A 500 2.02 -15.11 -14.04
CA LEU A 500 2.97 -16.22 -14.00
C LEU A 500 2.47 -17.42 -14.83
N ARG A 501 1.17 -17.72 -14.80
CA ARG A 501 0.55 -18.74 -15.68
C ARG A 501 0.71 -18.40 -17.15
N ASP A 502 0.41 -17.16 -17.52
CA ASP A 502 0.55 -16.69 -18.90
C ASP A 502 2.01 -16.73 -19.37
N ALA A 503 2.96 -16.37 -18.49
CA ALA A 503 4.39 -16.44 -18.76
C ALA A 503 4.87 -17.89 -18.97
N LYS A 504 4.42 -18.81 -18.11
CA LYS A 504 4.71 -20.24 -18.23
C LYS A 504 4.17 -20.81 -19.56
N ALA A 505 2.96 -20.43 -19.95
CA ALA A 505 2.39 -20.82 -21.25
C ALA A 505 3.21 -20.32 -22.45
N LYS A 506 3.93 -19.20 -22.29
CA LYS A 506 4.86 -18.63 -23.28
C LYS A 506 6.29 -19.18 -23.19
N GLY A 507 6.55 -20.14 -22.30
CA GLY A 507 7.86 -20.79 -22.15
C GLY A 507 8.82 -20.10 -21.19
N VAL A 508 8.38 -19.09 -20.43
CA VAL A 508 9.17 -18.49 -19.34
C VAL A 508 9.02 -19.37 -18.10
N ALA A 509 10.12 -19.98 -17.65
CA ALA A 509 10.12 -20.89 -16.51
C ALA A 509 10.81 -20.28 -15.28
N ASN A 510 10.56 -20.87 -14.11
CA ASN A 510 11.27 -20.58 -12.85
C ASN A 510 11.11 -19.13 -12.33
N LEU A 511 10.00 -18.47 -12.66
CA LEU A 511 9.63 -17.17 -12.08
C LEU A 511 8.66 -17.38 -10.92
N GLU A 512 8.97 -16.79 -9.77
CA GLU A 512 8.12 -16.82 -8.59
C GLU A 512 8.10 -15.44 -7.90
N ALA A 513 7.00 -15.16 -7.21
CA ALA A 513 6.84 -13.92 -6.44
C ALA A 513 6.53 -14.25 -4.99
N GLU A 514 7.37 -13.76 -4.09
CA GLU A 514 7.20 -13.85 -2.65
C GLU A 514 6.55 -12.56 -2.12
N ILE A 515 5.35 -12.69 -1.58
CA ILE A 515 4.58 -11.62 -0.96
C ILE A 515 4.78 -11.74 0.56
N VAL A 516 5.51 -10.79 1.14
CA VAL A 516 5.92 -10.77 2.55
C VAL A 516 4.97 -9.88 3.34
N PHE A 517 4.48 -10.39 4.47
CA PHE A 517 3.62 -9.64 5.39
C PHE A 517 4.46 -9.17 6.58
N PRO A 518 4.79 -7.87 6.67
CA PRO A 518 5.59 -7.34 7.77
C PRO A 518 4.71 -7.20 9.03
N VAL A 519 4.30 -8.34 9.59
CA VAL A 519 3.54 -8.47 10.84
C VAL A 519 4.37 -9.26 11.83
N SER A 520 4.38 -8.85 13.10
CA SER A 520 5.13 -9.55 14.15
C SER A 520 4.69 -11.02 14.26
N SER A 521 5.60 -11.94 14.63
CA SER A 521 5.23 -13.33 14.94
C SER A 521 4.45 -13.46 16.24
N ASP A 522 4.64 -12.50 17.16
CA ASP A 522 3.96 -12.46 18.48
C ASP A 522 2.49 -12.00 18.37
N ALA A 523 2.10 -11.65 17.15
CA ALA A 523 0.80 -11.19 16.75
C ALA A 523 -0.29 -12.28 16.63
N ILE A 524 0.09 -13.52 16.91
CA ILE A 524 -0.57 -14.73 16.42
C ILE A 524 -1.00 -15.58 17.63
N THR A 525 -2.30 -15.78 17.82
CA THR A 525 -2.84 -16.58 18.95
C THR A 525 -3.21 -17.99 18.52
N GLN A 526 -2.73 -19.00 19.23
CA GLN A 526 -3.08 -20.41 19.02
C GLN A 526 -4.44 -20.73 19.63
N THR A 527 -5.37 -21.28 18.86
CA THR A 527 -6.75 -21.60 19.27
C THR A 527 -6.95 -23.03 19.76
N GLY A 528 -5.94 -23.90 19.68
CA GLY A 528 -6.00 -25.25 20.26
C GLY A 528 -6.98 -26.22 19.58
N GLU A 529 -7.63 -25.83 18.48
CA GLU A 529 -8.50 -26.69 17.66
C GLU A 529 -7.74 -27.33 16.50
N ALA A 530 -8.02 -28.61 16.20
CA ALA A 530 -7.27 -29.39 15.21
C ALA A 530 -7.49 -28.95 13.75
N ASP A 531 -8.65 -28.34 13.44
CA ASP A 531 -9.02 -27.91 12.09
C ASP A 531 -8.68 -26.43 11.80
N VAL A 532 -8.58 -25.57 12.82
CA VAL A 532 -8.08 -24.19 12.73
C VAL A 532 -7.24 -23.88 13.97
N PRO A 533 -5.91 -24.13 13.94
CA PRO A 533 -5.07 -24.09 15.13
C PRO A 533 -4.70 -22.68 15.62
N VAL A 534 -5.04 -21.63 14.85
CA VAL A 534 -4.68 -20.23 15.13
C VAL A 534 -5.76 -19.27 14.62
N VAL A 535 -6.14 -18.29 15.43
CA VAL A 535 -6.98 -17.14 15.01
C VAL A 535 -6.16 -15.85 15.17
N PRO A 536 -6.19 -14.93 14.19
CA PRO A 536 -5.54 -13.64 14.34
C PRO A 536 -6.31 -12.77 15.36
N GLY A 537 -5.74 -12.55 16.55
CA GLY A 537 -6.32 -11.75 17.64
C GLY A 537 -6.26 -12.47 19.00
N PRO A 538 -6.30 -11.72 20.13
CA PRO A 538 -6.10 -12.30 21.47
C PRO A 538 -7.15 -13.36 21.82
N SER A 539 -6.77 -14.29 22.69
CA SER A 539 -7.65 -15.31 23.26
C SER A 539 -8.90 -14.69 23.88
N ALA A 540 -10.02 -15.41 23.77
CA ALA A 540 -11.33 -15.02 24.26
C ALA A 540 -11.29 -14.29 25.62
N GLY A 541 -11.68 -13.01 25.59
CA GLY A 541 -12.04 -12.26 26.79
C GLY A 541 -10.95 -11.38 27.40
N GLU A 542 -10.30 -10.53 26.61
CA GLU A 542 -9.79 -9.19 26.97
C GLU A 542 -9.13 -8.58 25.72
N GLY A 543 -9.20 -7.26 25.58
CA GLY A 543 -8.88 -6.54 24.34
C GLY A 543 -7.48 -6.80 23.77
N CYS A 544 -7.34 -6.49 22.47
CA CYS A 544 -6.08 -6.45 21.72
C CYS A 544 -4.86 -6.17 22.61
N SER A 545 -3.89 -7.09 22.61
CA SER A 545 -2.60 -6.83 23.22
C SER A 545 -1.90 -5.65 22.52
N LEU A 546 -1.12 -4.90 23.29
CA LEU A 546 -0.50 -3.63 22.89
C LEU A 546 0.66 -3.75 21.87
N ASP A 547 1.01 -4.96 21.39
CA ASP A 547 2.20 -5.17 20.55
C ASP A 547 1.93 -5.90 19.22
N GLY A 548 0.86 -5.50 18.52
CA GLY A 548 0.75 -5.71 17.06
C GLY A 548 0.31 -7.10 16.62
N GLY A 549 -0.93 -7.46 16.95
CA GLY A 549 -1.62 -8.70 16.63
C GLY A 549 -2.45 -8.70 15.35
N CYS A 550 -1.85 -8.97 14.19
CA CYS A 550 -2.42 -9.11 12.84
C CYS A 550 -2.93 -7.80 12.20
N ALA A 551 -2.36 -7.42 11.04
CA ALA A 551 -2.78 -6.25 10.27
C ALA A 551 -4.13 -6.48 9.57
N SER A 552 -5.19 -6.72 10.35
CA SER A 552 -6.56 -6.90 9.89
C SER A 552 -7.49 -6.11 10.79
N CYS A 553 -8.36 -5.28 10.20
CA CYS A 553 -9.28 -4.45 10.96
C CYS A 553 -10.28 -5.31 11.76
N PRO A 554 -10.39 -5.15 13.10
CA PRO A 554 -11.34 -5.92 13.91
C PRO A 554 -12.80 -5.62 13.54
N TYR A 555 -13.11 -4.39 13.14
CA TYR A 555 -14.44 -4.01 12.67
C TYR A 555 -14.78 -4.66 11.32
N MET A 556 -13.81 -4.74 10.39
CA MET A 556 -14.05 -5.42 9.11
C MET A 556 -14.32 -6.91 9.31
N LYS A 557 -13.70 -7.56 10.32
CA LYS A 557 -13.96 -8.98 10.66
C LYS A 557 -15.39 -9.26 11.16
N MET A 558 -16.15 -8.24 11.58
CA MET A 558 -17.57 -8.41 11.90
C MET A 558 -18.39 -8.81 10.65
N ASN A 559 -17.87 -8.53 9.45
CA ASN A 559 -18.44 -8.94 8.18
C ASN A 559 -17.97 -10.34 7.80
N SER A 560 -18.53 -11.37 8.44
CA SER A 560 -18.19 -12.77 8.17
C SER A 560 -19.14 -13.45 7.18
N TYR A 561 -18.73 -14.59 6.62
CA TYR A 561 -19.58 -15.42 5.76
C TYR A 561 -20.86 -15.82 6.50
N ASP A 562 -20.75 -16.19 7.78
CA ASP A 562 -21.89 -16.56 8.61
C ASP A 562 -22.84 -15.39 8.85
N ALA A 563 -22.31 -14.19 9.06
CA ALA A 563 -23.12 -12.98 9.23
C ALA A 563 -23.89 -12.66 7.94
N LEU A 564 -23.23 -12.79 6.78
CA LEU A 564 -23.84 -12.65 5.47
C LEU A 564 -24.95 -13.68 5.25
N MET A 565 -24.69 -14.97 5.51
CA MET A 565 -25.69 -16.03 5.36
C MET A 565 -26.88 -15.84 6.31
N LYS A 566 -26.66 -15.45 7.57
CA LYS A 566 -27.72 -15.13 8.53
C LYS A 566 -28.60 -13.97 8.05
N MET A 567 -28.00 -12.95 7.42
CA MET A 567 -28.76 -11.85 6.82
C MET A 567 -29.60 -12.38 5.66
N CYS A 568 -28.98 -13.10 4.71
CA CYS A 568 -29.65 -13.70 3.56
C CYS A 568 -30.83 -14.59 3.99
N ASP A 569 -30.69 -15.42 5.02
CA ASP A 569 -31.74 -16.32 5.51
C ASP A 569 -32.99 -15.58 6.02
N LYS A 570 -32.79 -14.41 6.64
CA LYS A 570 -33.87 -13.58 7.17
C LYS A 570 -34.58 -12.74 6.10
N VAL A 571 -33.94 -12.48 4.96
CA VAL A 571 -34.56 -11.80 3.81
C VAL A 571 -35.69 -12.65 3.22
N GLY A 572 -36.77 -12.00 2.76
CA GLY A 572 -37.90 -12.66 2.11
C GLY A 572 -39.06 -13.07 3.03
N SER A 573 -38.99 -12.84 4.34
CA SER A 573 -40.12 -13.05 5.26
C SER A 573 -40.36 -11.84 6.19
N PRO A 574 -41.61 -11.50 6.56
CA PRO A 574 -41.89 -10.40 7.49
C PRO A 574 -41.22 -10.57 8.86
N ALA A 575 -41.24 -11.80 9.40
CA ALA A 575 -40.61 -12.11 10.68
C ALA A 575 -39.08 -11.96 10.62
N GLY A 576 -38.45 -12.46 9.55
CA GLY A 576 -37.02 -12.30 9.36
C GLY A 576 -36.60 -10.85 9.16
N GLN A 577 -37.38 -10.06 8.40
CA GLN A 577 -37.12 -8.64 8.21
C GLN A 577 -37.25 -7.83 9.51
N ALA A 578 -38.21 -8.18 10.38
CA ALA A 578 -38.29 -7.57 11.71
C ALA A 578 -37.04 -7.85 12.55
N MET A 579 -36.40 -9.02 12.39
CA MET A 579 -35.13 -9.34 13.04
C MET A 579 -33.91 -8.63 12.41
N LEU A 580 -34.05 -8.03 11.23
CA LEU A 580 -33.00 -7.25 10.56
C LEU A 580 -33.09 -5.75 10.84
N ALA A 581 -34.09 -5.28 11.60
CA ALA A 581 -34.30 -3.85 11.83
C ALA A 581 -33.06 -3.15 12.43
N ALA A 582 -32.34 -3.80 13.35
CA ALA A 582 -31.10 -3.26 13.93
C ALA A 582 -29.90 -3.26 12.97
N GLN A 583 -30.02 -3.96 11.84
CA GLN A 583 -29.03 -4.05 10.77
C GLN A 583 -29.33 -3.06 9.64
N GLU A 584 -30.38 -2.27 9.73
CA GLU A 584 -30.59 -1.15 8.81
C GLU A 584 -29.60 -0.02 9.14
N PRO A 585 -28.91 0.55 8.14
CA PRO A 585 -28.06 1.72 8.35
C PRO A 585 -28.86 2.90 8.90
N ARG A 586 -28.20 3.76 9.69
CA ARG A 586 -28.84 4.98 10.19
C ARG A 586 -29.33 5.83 9.02
N LYS A 587 -30.57 6.31 9.11
CA LYS A 587 -31.13 7.27 8.17
C LYS A 587 -30.85 8.67 8.68
N TYR A 588 -30.09 9.43 7.92
CA TYR A 588 -29.72 10.80 8.23
C TYR A 588 -30.80 11.76 7.74
N GLU A 589 -31.87 11.97 8.52
CA GLU A 589 -32.91 12.94 8.21
C GLU A 589 -32.43 14.40 8.40
N SER A 590 -33.18 15.37 7.88
CA SER A 590 -32.91 16.79 8.09
C SER A 590 -33.17 17.19 9.54
N ALA A 591 -32.29 17.98 10.16
CA ALA A 591 -32.40 18.39 11.57
C ALA A 591 -33.70 19.15 11.93
N ASP A 592 -34.38 19.75 10.94
CA ASP A 592 -35.59 20.57 11.10
C ASP A 592 -36.79 20.10 10.24
N GLY A 593 -36.64 19.02 9.46
CA GLY A 593 -37.68 18.52 8.55
C GLY A 593 -37.89 19.35 7.27
N ALA A 594 -37.17 20.46 7.09
CA ALA A 594 -37.40 21.43 6.01
C ALA A 594 -36.17 21.69 5.12
N GLY A 595 -34.96 21.35 5.59
CA GLY A 595 -33.70 21.46 4.83
C GLY A 595 -33.23 20.17 4.16
N PRO A 596 -32.09 20.22 3.42
CA PRO A 596 -31.42 19.01 2.94
C PRO A 596 -31.07 18.09 4.11
N SER A 597 -31.20 16.78 3.89
CA SER A 597 -30.88 15.76 4.88
C SER A 597 -29.40 15.81 5.28
N ILE A 598 -29.04 15.34 6.48
CA ILE A 598 -27.62 15.28 6.88
C ILE A 598 -26.81 14.44 5.87
N ALA A 599 -27.43 13.40 5.30
CA ALA A 599 -26.82 12.63 4.21
C ALA A 599 -26.54 13.50 2.98
N ALA A 600 -27.52 14.29 2.52
CA ALA A 600 -27.33 15.17 1.36
C ALA A 600 -26.23 16.22 1.62
N GLN A 601 -26.16 16.76 2.84
CA GLN A 601 -25.10 17.70 3.24
C GLN A 601 -23.72 17.02 3.31
N GLY A 602 -23.65 15.80 3.86
CA GLY A 602 -22.42 15.00 3.93
C GLY A 602 -21.92 14.53 2.58
N CYS A 603 -22.80 14.40 1.59
CA CYS A 603 -22.47 14.10 0.21
C CYS A 603 -21.82 15.28 -0.52
N VAL A 604 -22.00 16.54 -0.09
CA VAL A 604 -21.44 17.73 -0.78
C VAL A 604 -19.89 17.64 -0.91
N PRO A 605 -19.11 17.38 0.16
CA PRO A 605 -17.67 17.14 0.04
C PRO A 605 -17.28 15.99 -0.90
N ILE A 606 -18.09 14.93 -0.97
CA ILE A 606 -17.87 13.79 -1.86
C ILE A 606 -18.12 14.20 -3.32
N LEU A 607 -19.14 15.00 -3.58
CA LEU A 607 -19.45 15.53 -4.91
C LEU A 607 -18.34 16.47 -5.40
N HIS A 608 -17.76 17.30 -4.53
CA HIS A 608 -16.58 18.11 -4.85
C HIS A 608 -15.40 17.25 -5.31
N MET A 609 -15.13 16.16 -4.58
CA MET A 609 -14.09 15.21 -4.96
C MET A 609 -14.40 14.49 -6.28
N ARG A 610 -15.64 14.02 -6.49
CA ARG A 610 -16.06 13.38 -7.75
C ARG A 610 -15.92 14.34 -8.94
N HIS A 611 -16.30 15.60 -8.75
CA HIS A 611 -16.10 16.66 -9.75
C HIS A 611 -14.61 16.83 -10.06
N PHE A 612 -13.76 16.93 -9.03
CA PHE A 612 -12.31 17.03 -9.21
C PHE A 612 -11.74 15.81 -9.94
N GLN A 613 -12.11 14.59 -9.56
CA GLN A 613 -11.63 13.37 -10.21
C GLN A 613 -11.99 13.33 -11.70
N LYS A 614 -13.19 13.81 -12.07
CA LYS A 614 -13.69 13.87 -13.45
C LYS A 614 -13.04 14.99 -14.27
N ASN A 615 -12.99 16.21 -13.73
CA ASN A 615 -12.61 17.40 -14.49
C ASN A 615 -11.14 17.81 -14.30
N LYS A 616 -10.44 17.19 -13.34
CA LYS A 616 -9.07 17.54 -12.92
C LYS A 616 -8.92 18.97 -12.41
N THR A 617 -10.03 19.61 -12.03
CA THR A 617 -10.08 20.94 -11.43
C THR A 617 -11.17 20.97 -10.36
N PHE A 618 -11.01 21.81 -9.35
CA PHE A 618 -12.09 22.16 -8.43
C PHE A 618 -13.15 22.96 -9.17
N SER A 619 -14.41 22.74 -8.80
CA SER A 619 -15.54 23.50 -9.35
C SER A 619 -15.47 24.97 -8.94
N ASP A 620 -15.92 25.87 -9.82
CA ASP A 620 -15.99 27.31 -9.52
C ASP A 620 -16.77 27.61 -8.23
N ALA A 621 -17.83 26.84 -7.95
CA ALA A 621 -18.60 26.96 -6.71
C ALA A 621 -17.74 26.71 -5.46
N LEU A 622 -16.95 25.64 -5.45
CA LEU A 622 -16.03 25.34 -4.35
C LEU A 622 -14.92 26.39 -4.22
N VAL A 623 -14.35 26.85 -5.34
CA VAL A 623 -13.31 27.89 -5.34
C VAL A 623 -13.85 29.21 -4.79
N ALA A 624 -15.06 29.60 -5.21
CA ALA A 624 -15.73 30.78 -4.70
C ALA A 624 -16.03 30.65 -3.20
N ASP A 625 -16.45 29.47 -2.76
CA ASP A 625 -16.72 29.19 -1.35
C ASP A 625 -15.45 29.27 -0.49
N ILE A 626 -14.33 28.68 -0.93
CA ILE A 626 -13.02 28.77 -0.26
C ILE A 626 -12.53 30.22 -0.12
N THR A 627 -12.78 31.05 -1.13
CA THR A 627 -12.26 32.43 -1.17
C THR A 627 -13.19 33.46 -0.53
N SER A 628 -14.49 33.15 -0.40
CA SER A 628 -15.49 34.10 0.09
C SER A 628 -16.07 33.76 1.46
N ARG A 629 -16.06 32.49 1.87
CA ARG A 629 -16.61 32.09 3.17
C ARG A 629 -15.73 32.64 4.28
N ARG A 630 -16.28 33.62 5.02
CA ARG A 630 -15.69 34.18 6.23
C ARG A 630 -16.58 33.80 7.41
N ARG A 631 -15.97 33.22 8.44
CA ARG A 631 -16.59 33.10 9.77
C ARG A 631 -16.29 34.34 10.60
#